data_AF-A0A380SXJ5-F1
#
_entry.id   AF-A0A380SXJ5-F1
#
_cell.length_a   1.000
_cell.length_b   1.000
_cell.length_c   1.000
_cell.angle_alpha   90.00
_cell.angle_beta   90.00
_cell.angle_gamma   90.00
#
_symmetry.space_group_name_H-M   'P 1'
#
loop_
_entity.id
_entity.type
_entity.pdbx_description
1 polymer ?
#
loop_
_entity_poly.entity_id
_entity_poly.type
_entity_poly.pdbx_seq_one_letter_code
_entity_poly.pdbx_strand_id
1 'polypeptide(L)'
;MRKVAVVMAVLALAGCENEVEGVHKQVAEHLQNPKTAKFANVRFDQQGIICGQVRGKDDAGVFVPYRSYVAIKQAGGDYQLIIADQGSNLAIREKCGGADLQRAADAAADQPAPQGWDVEIVQGANMGALSDMTARLIEKQIPSSVVYRNGKPVVLLGPYPDKVQAQAQQADVMARLGTDSIVIQHDAPR
;
A
#
# COMPACT_ATOMS: atom_id res chain seq x y z
N MET A 1 -31.72 21.52 -15.98
CA MET A 1 -31.52 21.40 -14.53
C MET A 1 -30.04 21.22 -14.26
N ARG A 2 -29.34 22.27 -13.84
CA ARG A 2 -27.90 22.22 -13.52
C ARG A 2 -27.73 21.50 -12.18
N LYS A 3 -27.02 20.37 -12.19
CA LYS A 3 -26.67 19.63 -10.97
C LYS A 3 -25.70 20.49 -10.16
N VAL A 4 -26.13 20.92 -8.98
CA VAL A 4 -25.29 21.63 -8.01
C VAL A 4 -24.45 20.58 -7.27
N ALA A 5 -23.14 20.61 -7.46
CA ALA A 5 -22.21 19.85 -6.64
C ALA A 5 -22.02 20.59 -5.31
N VAL A 6 -22.41 19.96 -4.21
CA VAL A 6 -22.20 20.48 -2.86
C VAL A 6 -20.81 20.04 -2.41
N VAL A 7 -19.92 21.01 -2.19
CA VAL A 7 -18.63 20.83 -1.53
C VAL A 7 -18.84 21.09 -0.05
N MET A 8 -18.71 20.07 0.79
CA MET A 8 -18.71 20.22 2.24
C MET A 8 -17.28 20.34 2.73
N ALA A 9 -16.89 21.53 3.19
CA ALA A 9 -15.65 21.77 3.93
C ALA A 9 -15.90 21.52 5.42
N VAL A 10 -15.06 20.68 6.05
CA VAL A 10 -15.12 20.42 7.49
C VAL A 10 -13.83 20.94 8.12
N LEU A 11 -13.94 21.98 8.95
CA LEU A 11 -12.84 22.53 9.74
C LEU A 11 -12.45 21.55 10.87
N ALA A 12 -11.19 21.12 10.89
CA ALA A 12 -10.64 20.26 11.95
C ALA A 12 -9.79 21.07 12.95
N LEU A 13 -10.11 20.93 14.25
CA LEU A 13 -9.35 21.45 15.39
C LEU A 13 -8.11 20.60 15.64
N ALA A 14 -6.95 21.27 15.76
CA ALA A 14 -5.63 20.65 15.85
C ALA A 14 -5.41 19.86 17.16
N GLY A 15 -5.27 18.55 16.99
CA GLY A 15 -4.64 17.59 17.90
C GLY A 15 -4.22 16.40 17.03
N CYS A 16 -3.01 15.87 17.20
CA CYS A 16 -2.50 14.83 16.28
C CYS A 16 -3.41 13.60 16.23
N GLU A 17 -4.06 13.21 17.35
CA GLU A 17 -5.06 12.13 17.35
C GLU A 17 -6.31 12.48 16.52
N ASN A 18 -6.76 13.75 16.56
CA ASN A 18 -7.90 14.21 15.76
C ASN A 18 -7.60 14.25 14.25
N GLU A 19 -6.35 14.52 13.85
CA GLU A 19 -5.98 14.58 12.43
C GLU A 19 -6.08 13.20 11.77
N VAL A 20 -5.55 12.16 12.41
CA VAL A 20 -5.62 10.78 11.89
C VAL A 20 -7.05 10.30 11.83
N GLU A 21 -7.84 10.56 12.87
CA GLU A 21 -9.24 10.16 12.90
C GLU A 21 -10.03 10.88 11.79
N GLY A 22 -9.75 12.17 11.56
CA GLY A 22 -10.31 12.95 10.47
C GLY A 22 -9.99 12.35 9.10
N VAL A 23 -8.72 11.96 8.87
CA VAL A 23 -8.30 11.30 7.63
C VAL A 23 -8.94 9.93 7.48
N HIS A 24 -8.99 9.11 8.54
CA HIS A 24 -9.65 7.81 8.51
C HIS A 24 -11.13 7.94 8.15
N LYS A 25 -11.85 8.92 8.69
CA LYS A 25 -13.24 9.19 8.29
C LYS A 25 -13.33 9.49 6.80
N GLN A 26 -12.52 10.41 6.29
CA GLN A 26 -12.53 10.76 4.86
C GLN A 26 -12.15 9.59 3.95
N VAL A 27 -11.15 8.78 4.32
CA VAL A 27 -10.75 7.58 3.56
C VAL A 27 -11.86 6.52 3.60
N ALA A 28 -12.53 6.34 4.75
CA ALA A 28 -13.60 5.36 4.90
C ALA A 28 -14.80 5.64 3.99
N GLU A 29 -15.11 6.92 3.69
CA GLU A 29 -16.18 7.30 2.76
C GLU A 29 -15.97 6.78 1.32
N HIS A 30 -14.76 6.33 0.98
CA HIS A 30 -14.44 5.71 -0.32
C HIS A 30 -14.62 4.19 -0.32
N LEU A 31 -15.11 3.61 0.78
CA LEU A 31 -15.48 2.21 0.89
C LEU A 31 -16.98 2.06 0.61
N GLN A 32 -17.36 0.89 0.11
CA GLN A 32 -18.78 0.54 -0.06
C GLN A 32 -19.55 0.62 1.27
N ASN A 33 -18.93 0.17 2.36
CA ASN A 33 -19.47 0.28 3.71
C ASN A 33 -18.49 1.01 4.66
N PRO A 34 -18.55 2.35 4.74
CA PRO A 34 -17.59 3.17 5.51
C PRO A 34 -17.45 2.76 6.97
N LYS A 35 -18.56 2.37 7.63
CA LYS A 35 -18.59 1.96 9.04
C LYS A 35 -17.82 0.67 9.35
N THR A 36 -17.40 -0.05 8.31
CA THR A 36 -16.66 -1.32 8.44
C THR A 36 -15.16 -1.15 8.16
N ALA A 37 -14.71 0.10 7.98
CA ALA A 37 -13.33 0.41 7.67
C ALA A 37 -12.37 -0.21 8.69
N LYS A 38 -11.34 -0.88 8.17
CA LYS A 38 -10.18 -1.33 8.92
C LYS A 38 -8.94 -0.74 8.28
N PHE A 39 -8.12 -0.12 9.10
CA PHE A 39 -6.86 0.50 8.71
C PHE A 39 -5.69 -0.36 9.17
N ALA A 40 -4.65 -0.44 8.35
CA ALA A 40 -3.42 -1.17 8.63
C ALA A 40 -2.22 -0.35 8.17
N ASN A 41 -1.07 -0.61 8.82
CA ASN A 41 0.23 -0.01 8.53
C ASN A 41 0.22 1.52 8.34
N VAL A 42 -0.58 2.23 9.16
CA VAL A 42 -0.71 3.68 9.10
C VAL A 42 0.54 4.36 9.65
N ARG A 43 1.08 5.30 8.87
CA ARG A 43 2.35 5.98 9.16
C ARG A 43 2.31 7.43 8.69
N PHE A 44 3.11 8.24 9.38
CA PHE A 44 3.23 9.69 9.18
C PHE A 44 4.67 10.00 8.79
N ASP A 45 4.87 10.84 7.79
CA ASP A 45 6.16 11.46 7.54
C ASP A 45 6.29 12.83 8.24
N GLN A 46 7.44 13.46 8.09
CA GLN A 46 7.72 14.76 8.71
C GLN A 46 6.95 15.91 8.05
N GLN A 47 6.39 15.68 6.86
CA GLN A 47 5.65 16.63 6.05
C GLN A 47 4.13 16.52 6.28
N GLY A 48 3.69 15.61 7.16
CA GLY A 48 2.28 15.37 7.45
C GLY A 48 1.57 14.54 6.39
N ILE A 49 2.31 13.83 5.54
CA ILE A 49 1.73 12.80 4.66
C ILE A 49 1.42 11.57 5.49
N ILE A 50 0.22 11.02 5.27
CA ILE A 50 -0.27 9.81 5.93
C ILE A 50 -0.37 8.70 4.90
N CYS A 51 0.40 7.64 5.08
CA CYS A 51 0.38 6.45 4.26
C CYS A 51 -0.24 5.29 5.03
N GLY A 52 -0.99 4.43 4.36
CA GLY A 52 -1.49 3.22 4.99
C GLY A 52 -2.32 2.37 4.04
N GLN A 53 -2.98 1.36 4.60
CA GLN A 53 -3.92 0.52 3.89
C GLN A 53 -5.29 0.54 4.55
N VAL A 54 -6.32 0.45 3.73
CA VAL A 54 -7.71 0.43 4.15
C VAL A 54 -8.46 -0.73 3.48
N ARG A 55 -9.35 -1.37 4.23
CA ARG A 55 -10.36 -2.30 3.69
C ARG A 55 -11.71 -2.05 4.35
N GLY A 56 -12.78 -2.49 3.69
CA GLY A 56 -14.12 -2.53 4.23
C GLY A 56 -14.82 -3.83 3.86
N LYS A 57 -16.07 -3.98 4.30
CA LYS A 57 -16.97 -5.04 3.84
C LYS A 57 -17.71 -4.60 2.58
N ASP A 58 -17.95 -5.55 1.68
CA ASP A 58 -18.90 -5.39 0.58
C ASP A 58 -20.37 -5.56 1.05
N ASP A 59 -21.32 -5.48 0.13
CA ASP A 59 -22.76 -5.66 0.41
C ASP A 59 -23.10 -7.06 0.93
N ALA A 60 -22.26 -8.06 0.67
CA ALA A 60 -22.40 -9.41 1.22
C ALA A 60 -21.83 -9.53 2.64
N GLY A 61 -21.30 -8.44 3.21
CA GLY A 61 -20.70 -8.42 4.54
C GLY A 61 -19.30 -9.05 4.60
N VAL A 62 -18.69 -9.32 3.45
CA VAL A 62 -17.38 -9.94 3.32
C VAL A 62 -16.33 -8.85 3.20
N PHE A 63 -15.23 -8.98 3.95
CA PHE A 63 -14.15 -8.02 3.84
C PHE A 63 -13.40 -8.18 2.52
N VAL A 64 -13.41 -7.16 1.68
CA VAL A 64 -12.58 -7.09 0.48
C VAL A 64 -11.09 -6.94 0.84
N PRO A 65 -10.15 -7.20 -0.09
CA PRO A 65 -8.73 -6.96 0.12
C PRO A 65 -8.42 -5.52 0.55
N TYR A 66 -7.30 -5.34 1.25
CA TYR A 66 -6.77 -4.01 1.53
C TYR A 66 -6.39 -3.28 0.23
N ARG A 67 -6.47 -1.96 0.28
CA ARG A 67 -5.97 -1.04 -0.75
C ARG A 67 -5.07 -0.01 -0.09
N SER A 68 -3.94 0.32 -0.72
CA SER A 68 -3.08 1.41 -0.26
C SER A 68 -3.79 2.75 -0.40
N TYR A 69 -3.49 3.69 0.48
CA TYR A 69 -3.90 5.08 0.35
C TYR A 69 -2.79 6.01 0.82
N VAL A 70 -2.85 7.25 0.34
CA VAL A 70 -2.08 8.36 0.87
C VAL A 70 -2.99 9.56 1.10
N ALA A 71 -2.79 10.25 2.23
CA ALA A 71 -3.38 11.54 2.52
C ALA A 71 -2.28 12.60 2.58
N ILE A 72 -2.42 13.66 1.76
CA ILE A 72 -1.41 14.71 1.60
C ILE A 72 -1.97 16.00 2.17
N LYS A 73 -1.36 16.50 3.26
CA LYS A 73 -1.75 17.75 3.91
C LYS A 73 -1.50 18.94 2.98
N GLN A 74 -2.54 19.73 2.73
CA GLN A 74 -2.50 20.94 1.93
C GLN A 74 -2.21 22.17 2.81
N ALA A 75 -1.80 23.28 2.19
CA ALA A 75 -1.51 24.52 2.91
C ALA A 75 -2.70 25.06 3.73
N GLY A 76 -3.94 24.75 3.31
CA GLY A 76 -5.17 25.11 4.03
C GLY A 76 -5.53 24.19 5.21
N GLY A 77 -4.73 23.15 5.48
CA GLY A 77 -4.99 22.16 6.53
C GLY A 77 -5.83 20.96 6.09
N ASP A 78 -6.51 21.06 4.94
CA ASP A 78 -7.24 19.95 4.33
C ASP A 78 -6.30 18.86 3.79
N TYR A 79 -6.83 17.65 3.61
CA TYR A 79 -6.09 16.52 3.06
C TYR A 79 -6.57 16.17 1.65
N GLN A 80 -5.63 16.05 0.72
CA GLN A 80 -5.88 15.41 -0.56
C GLN A 80 -5.70 13.90 -0.40
N LEU A 81 -6.71 13.11 -0.77
CA LEU A 81 -6.65 11.65 -0.69
C LEU A 81 -6.38 11.03 -2.06
N ILE A 82 -5.53 10.01 -2.08
CA ILE A 82 -5.37 9.09 -3.21
C ILE A 82 -5.51 7.68 -2.65
N ILE A 83 -6.42 6.88 -3.21
CA ILE A 83 -6.67 5.50 -2.80
C ILE A 83 -6.41 4.62 -4.01
N ALA A 84 -5.70 3.50 -3.77
CA ALA A 84 -5.27 2.59 -4.81
C ALA A 84 -6.47 2.07 -5.62
N ASP A 85 -6.37 2.27 -6.92
CA ASP A 85 -7.24 1.81 -7.98
C ASP A 85 -6.39 1.49 -9.23
N GLN A 86 -7.04 1.24 -10.37
CA GLN A 86 -6.32 1.04 -11.62
C GLN A 86 -5.62 2.34 -12.05
N GLY A 87 -4.33 2.47 -11.72
CA GLY A 87 -3.44 3.52 -12.21
C GLY A 87 -2.85 4.45 -11.13
N SER A 88 -3.42 4.48 -9.92
CA SER A 88 -2.93 5.36 -8.84
C SER A 88 -1.74 4.80 -8.03
N ASN A 89 -1.41 3.52 -8.18
CA ASN A 89 -0.35 2.86 -7.40
C ASN A 89 0.99 3.59 -7.47
N LEU A 90 1.40 4.07 -8.65
CA LEU A 90 2.66 4.80 -8.79
C LEU A 90 2.62 6.11 -8.00
N ALA A 91 1.55 6.90 -8.12
CA ALA A 91 1.39 8.17 -7.39
C ALA A 91 1.42 7.99 -5.87
N ILE A 92 0.81 6.92 -5.35
CA ILE A 92 0.89 6.57 -3.94
C ILE A 92 2.34 6.24 -3.56
N ARG A 93 3.04 5.45 -4.37
CA ARG A 93 4.42 5.03 -4.10
C ARG A 93 5.45 6.15 -4.21
N GLU A 94 5.20 7.19 -5.00
CA GLU A 94 6.01 8.41 -5.02
C GLU A 94 6.01 9.12 -3.66
N LYS A 95 4.96 8.91 -2.85
CA LYS A 95 4.83 9.51 -1.51
C LYS A 95 5.14 8.52 -0.40
N CYS A 96 4.75 7.26 -0.56
CA CYS A 96 4.81 6.26 0.49
C CYS A 96 5.98 5.27 0.36
N GLY A 97 6.79 5.41 -0.68
CA GLY A 97 7.93 4.54 -0.99
C GLY A 97 7.64 3.50 -2.07
N GLY A 98 8.69 2.99 -2.70
CA GLY A 98 8.60 1.93 -3.72
C GLY A 98 8.43 2.42 -5.17
N ALA A 99 8.44 3.73 -5.43
CA ALA A 99 8.28 4.25 -6.80
C ALA A 99 9.42 3.80 -7.73
N ASP A 100 10.67 3.89 -7.27
CA ASP A 100 11.83 3.46 -8.06
C ASP A 100 11.77 1.96 -8.36
N LEU A 101 11.39 1.15 -7.37
CA LEU A 101 11.19 -0.30 -7.53
C LEU A 101 10.08 -0.60 -8.54
N GLN A 102 8.96 0.15 -8.50
CA GLN A 102 7.87 -0.04 -9.45
C GLN A 102 8.30 0.33 -10.87
N ARG A 103 9.00 1.46 -11.04
CA ARG A 103 9.49 1.90 -12.35
C ARG A 103 10.51 0.91 -12.93
N ALA A 104 11.39 0.34 -12.09
CA ALA A 104 12.31 -0.72 -12.51
C ALA A 104 11.56 -2.00 -12.93
N ALA A 105 10.53 -2.40 -12.16
CA ALA A 105 9.70 -3.55 -12.48
C ALA A 105 8.93 -3.37 -13.81
N ASP A 106 8.38 -2.17 -14.04
CA ASP A 106 7.67 -1.82 -15.27
C ASP A 106 8.61 -1.82 -16.48
N ALA A 107 9.82 -1.29 -16.33
CA ALA A 107 10.84 -1.31 -17.39
C ALA A 107 11.31 -2.73 -17.77
N ALA A 108 11.21 -3.67 -16.83
CA ALA A 108 11.54 -5.08 -17.04
C ALA A 108 10.32 -5.97 -17.36
N ALA A 109 9.10 -5.42 -17.43
CA ALA A 109 7.86 -6.21 -17.42
C ALA A 109 7.73 -7.20 -18.58
N ASP A 110 8.29 -6.86 -19.74
CA ASP A 110 8.25 -7.64 -20.98
C ASP A 110 9.57 -8.37 -21.28
N GLN A 111 10.58 -8.21 -20.42
CA GLN A 111 11.86 -8.91 -20.59
C GLN A 111 11.71 -10.39 -20.16
N PRO A 112 12.48 -11.32 -20.73
CA PRO A 112 12.52 -12.70 -20.26
C PRO A 112 12.97 -12.78 -18.80
N ALA A 113 12.28 -13.59 -17.99
CA ALA A 113 12.59 -13.81 -16.58
C ALA A 113 13.00 -15.28 -16.33
N PRO A 114 14.16 -15.74 -16.83
CA PRO A 114 14.54 -17.16 -16.78
C PRO A 114 14.77 -17.67 -15.36
N GLN A 115 15.05 -16.78 -14.41
CA GLN A 115 15.24 -17.12 -12.99
C GLN A 115 13.93 -17.03 -12.18
N GLY A 116 12.80 -16.73 -12.83
CA GLY A 116 11.50 -16.60 -12.19
C GLY A 116 11.21 -15.17 -11.71
N TRP A 117 10.28 -15.07 -10.76
CA TRP A 117 9.71 -13.81 -10.28
C TRP A 117 9.69 -13.77 -8.75
N ASP A 118 9.96 -12.60 -8.16
CA ASP A 118 9.75 -12.37 -6.73
C ASP A 118 8.59 -11.39 -6.51
N VAL A 119 8.03 -11.42 -5.31
CA VAL A 119 7.24 -10.33 -4.74
C VAL A 119 8.12 -9.63 -3.71
N GLU A 120 8.59 -8.42 -4.02
CA GLU A 120 9.38 -7.62 -3.08
C GLU A 120 8.45 -6.71 -2.27
N ILE A 121 8.55 -6.79 -0.94
CA ILE A 121 7.78 -5.92 -0.04
C ILE A 121 8.33 -4.50 -0.15
N VAL A 122 7.43 -3.53 -0.37
CA VAL A 122 7.79 -2.12 -0.47
C VAL A 122 8.40 -1.64 0.84
N GLN A 123 9.64 -1.21 0.77
CA GLN A 123 10.36 -0.63 1.91
C GLN A 123 9.93 0.81 2.17
N GLY A 124 10.15 1.27 3.40
CA GLY A 124 9.87 2.63 3.83
C GLY A 124 8.87 2.65 4.97
N ALA A 125 8.12 3.74 5.09
CA ALA A 125 7.14 3.93 6.16
C ALA A 125 6.21 2.71 6.27
N ASN A 126 5.71 2.21 5.14
CA ASN A 126 4.75 1.11 5.05
C ASN A 126 5.25 -0.26 5.55
N MET A 127 6.56 -0.51 5.55
CA MET A 127 7.11 -1.81 5.98
C MET A 127 7.14 -1.95 7.50
N GLY A 128 7.24 -0.85 8.25
CA GLY A 128 7.60 -0.90 9.67
C GLY A 128 9.01 -1.44 9.90
N ALA A 129 9.31 -1.90 11.11
CA ALA A 129 10.58 -2.57 11.38
C ALA A 129 10.66 -3.90 10.61
N LEU A 130 11.85 -4.25 10.12
CA LEU A 130 12.07 -5.51 9.40
C LEU A 130 11.63 -6.73 10.23
N SER A 131 11.94 -6.73 11.53
CA SER A 131 11.52 -7.77 12.49
C SER A 131 10.00 -7.95 12.51
N ASP A 132 9.24 -6.85 12.63
CA ASP A 132 7.78 -6.88 12.71
C ASP A 132 7.17 -7.39 11.41
N MET A 133 7.72 -6.98 10.26
CA MET A 133 7.27 -7.45 8.96
C MET A 133 7.50 -8.96 8.83
N THR A 134 8.71 -9.45 9.14
CA THR A 134 9.02 -10.88 9.08
C THR A 134 8.18 -11.70 10.05
N ALA A 135 7.93 -11.20 11.26
CA ALA A 135 7.07 -11.86 12.25
C ALA A 135 5.63 -12.02 11.71
N ARG A 136 5.06 -10.97 11.13
CA ARG A 136 3.71 -11.03 10.54
C ARG A 136 3.60 -12.00 9.37
N LEU A 137 4.64 -12.11 8.54
CA LEU A 137 4.69 -13.08 7.45
C LEU A 137 4.73 -14.51 8.02
N ILE A 138 5.55 -14.75 9.04
CA ILE A 138 5.65 -16.05 9.73
C ILE A 138 4.31 -16.42 10.39
N GLU A 139 3.67 -15.49 11.10
CA GLU A 139 2.35 -15.69 11.73
C GLU A 139 1.27 -16.06 10.70
N LYS A 140 1.41 -15.58 9.46
CA LYS A 140 0.54 -15.92 8.34
C LYS A 140 1.07 -17.08 7.50
N GLN A 141 2.14 -17.74 7.91
CA GLN A 141 2.73 -18.85 7.16
C GLN A 141 3.02 -18.46 5.70
N ILE A 142 3.44 -17.21 5.48
CA ILE A 142 3.84 -16.69 4.17
C ILE A 142 5.35 -16.88 4.07
N PRO A 143 5.84 -17.81 3.22
CA PRO A 143 7.26 -18.01 3.04
C PRO A 143 7.92 -16.72 2.54
N SER A 144 8.99 -16.32 3.21
CA SER A 144 9.74 -15.12 2.85
C SER A 144 11.22 -15.33 3.10
N SER A 145 12.04 -14.58 2.37
CA SER A 145 13.48 -14.49 2.59
C SER A 145 13.87 -13.03 2.80
N VAL A 146 14.93 -12.82 3.57
CA VAL A 146 15.59 -11.52 3.69
C VAL A 146 16.89 -11.60 2.93
N VAL A 147 17.05 -10.77 1.91
CA VAL A 147 18.28 -10.69 1.11
C VAL A 147 18.85 -9.27 1.15
N TYR A 148 20.15 -9.14 0.97
CA TYR A 148 20.79 -7.82 0.87
C TYR A 148 20.92 -7.43 -0.59
N ARG A 149 20.30 -6.31 -0.97
CA ARG A 149 20.41 -5.70 -2.30
C ARG A 149 20.88 -4.25 -2.14
N ASN A 150 22.00 -3.88 -2.75
CA ASN A 150 22.65 -2.58 -2.58
C ASN A 150 22.90 -2.21 -1.11
N GLY A 151 23.35 -3.18 -0.31
CA GLY A 151 23.63 -2.99 1.12
C GLY A 151 22.39 -2.80 2.01
N LYS A 152 21.17 -2.87 1.44
CA LYS A 152 19.91 -2.76 2.19
C LYS A 152 19.21 -4.11 2.28
N PRO A 153 18.75 -4.55 3.46
CA PRO A 153 17.99 -5.78 3.59
C PRO A 153 16.62 -5.57 2.95
N VAL A 154 16.16 -6.47 2.09
CA VAL A 154 14.82 -6.46 1.50
C VAL A 154 14.13 -7.79 1.70
N VAL A 155 12.80 -7.78 1.72
CA VAL A 155 12.00 -8.99 1.96
C VAL A 155 11.38 -9.43 0.64
N LEU A 156 11.65 -10.68 0.27
CA LEU A 156 11.14 -11.31 -0.95
C LEU A 156 10.22 -12.47 -0.60
N LEU A 157 9.14 -12.60 -1.35
CA LEU A 157 8.32 -13.81 -1.43
C LEU A 157 8.61 -14.44 -2.78
N GLY A 158 9.13 -15.66 -2.82
CA GLY A 158 9.61 -16.29 -4.06
C GLY A 158 10.98 -16.98 -3.90
N PRO A 159 11.57 -17.44 -5.00
CA PRO A 159 11.13 -17.21 -6.39
C PRO A 159 9.90 -18.03 -6.79
N TYR A 160 9.09 -17.45 -7.68
CA TYR A 160 7.96 -18.08 -8.37
C TYR A 160 8.34 -18.40 -9.82
N PRO A 161 7.88 -19.53 -10.38
CA PRO A 161 8.21 -19.94 -11.73
C PRO A 161 7.59 -19.04 -12.82
N ASP A 162 6.48 -18.36 -12.49
CA ASP A 162 5.77 -17.49 -13.43
C ASP A 162 5.21 -16.23 -12.74
N LYS A 163 4.94 -15.21 -13.56
CA LYS A 163 4.44 -13.90 -13.10
C LYS A 163 3.05 -14.00 -12.46
N VAL A 164 2.23 -14.96 -12.90
CA VAL A 164 0.85 -15.13 -12.41
C VAL A 164 0.87 -15.61 -10.96
N GLN A 165 1.75 -16.55 -10.61
CA GLN A 165 1.93 -17.01 -9.24
C GLN A 165 2.47 -15.90 -8.32
N ALA A 166 3.43 -15.10 -8.81
CA ALA A 166 3.91 -13.94 -8.06
C ALA A 166 2.79 -12.90 -7.84
N GLN A 167 1.98 -12.61 -8.86
CA GLN A 167 0.81 -11.72 -8.74
C GLN A 167 -0.24 -12.28 -7.77
N ALA A 168 -0.48 -13.58 -7.77
CA ALA A 168 -1.37 -14.22 -6.80
C ALA A 168 -0.84 -14.06 -5.37
N GLN A 169 0.46 -14.24 -5.15
CA GLN A 169 1.08 -14.00 -3.84
C GLN A 169 1.02 -12.52 -3.43
N GLN A 170 1.25 -11.60 -4.37
CA GLN A 170 1.13 -10.15 -4.14
C GLN A 170 -0.31 -9.80 -3.69
N ALA A 171 -1.31 -10.37 -4.34
CA ALA A 171 -2.71 -10.20 -3.95
C ALA A 171 -3.01 -10.82 -2.58
N ASP A 172 -2.48 -12.01 -2.27
CA ASP A 172 -2.66 -12.69 -0.98
C ASP A 172 -2.08 -11.88 0.19
N VAL A 173 -0.84 -11.39 0.04
CA VAL A 173 -0.17 -10.63 1.12
C VAL A 173 -0.89 -9.29 1.35
N MET A 174 -1.36 -8.64 0.28
CA MET A 174 -2.22 -7.45 0.40
C MET A 174 -3.54 -7.80 1.11
N ALA A 175 -4.24 -8.86 0.70
CA ALA A 175 -5.54 -9.21 1.28
C ALA A 175 -5.46 -9.59 2.78
N ARG A 176 -4.40 -10.28 3.19
CA ARG A 176 -4.24 -10.81 4.55
C ARG A 176 -3.58 -9.83 5.51
N LEU A 177 -2.63 -9.04 5.02
CA LEU A 177 -1.79 -8.18 5.87
C LEU A 177 -1.87 -6.70 5.52
N GLY A 178 -2.41 -6.33 4.37
CA GLY A 178 -2.30 -4.96 3.85
C GLY A 178 -0.85 -4.59 3.54
N THR A 179 -0.01 -5.56 3.20
CA THR A 179 1.41 -5.28 2.90
C THR A 179 1.54 -4.89 1.43
N ASP A 180 1.96 -3.66 1.17
CA ASP A 180 2.28 -3.22 -0.20
C ASP A 180 3.56 -3.90 -0.71
N SER A 181 3.53 -4.32 -1.96
CA SER A 181 4.58 -5.13 -2.59
C SER A 181 4.55 -4.98 -4.10
N ILE A 182 5.65 -5.34 -4.75
CA ILE A 182 5.85 -5.20 -6.20
C ILE A 182 6.35 -6.53 -6.74
N VAL A 183 5.73 -7.01 -7.82
CA VAL A 183 6.21 -8.16 -8.57
C VAL A 183 7.39 -7.75 -9.43
N ILE A 184 8.52 -8.41 -9.25
CA ILE A 184 9.78 -8.15 -9.96
C ILE A 184 10.32 -9.46 -10.55
N GLN A 185 11.20 -9.36 -11.53
CA GLN A 185 11.97 -10.53 -11.93
C GLN A 185 12.93 -10.94 -10.81
N HIS A 186 13.11 -12.24 -10.62
CA HIS A 186 14.10 -12.75 -9.67
C HIS A 186 15.50 -12.29 -10.10
N ASP A 187 16.29 -11.83 -9.14
CA ASP A 187 17.62 -11.22 -9.35
C ASP A 187 17.66 -10.02 -10.32
N ALA A 188 16.54 -9.31 -10.48
CA ALA A 188 16.50 -8.08 -11.27
C ALA A 188 17.56 -7.06 -10.77
N PRO A 189 18.37 -6.48 -11.68
CA PRO A 189 19.28 -5.39 -11.34
C PRO A 189 18.52 -4.19 -10.77
N ARG A 190 19.18 -3.45 -9.86
CA ARG A 190 18.69 -2.19 -9.31
C ARG A 190 19.43 -0.99 -9.87
#